data_AF-A0A7S1A230-F1
#
_entry.id   AF-A0A7S1A230-F1
#
_cell.length_a   1.000
_cell.length_b   1.000
_cell.length_c   1.000
_cell.angle_alpha   90.00
_cell.angle_beta   90.00
_cell.angle_gamma   90.00
#
_symmetry.space_group_name_H-M   'P 1'
#
loop_
_entity.id
_entity.type
_entity.pdbx_description
1 polymer ?
#
loop_
_entity_poly.entity_id
_entity_poly.type
_entity_poly.pdbx_seq_one_letter_code
_entity_poly.pdbx_strand_id
1 'polypeptide(L)'
;MQQFSSGDGDVSRQQLRDLLLRFPCTLLDGLRWSVLCKVYRERFPEAAASLTSSPDLARAWLHDLADFRDDPASIGDGFLLLWDSAALTLARDGQLACWPLLVQRLGEIVRRHGSEQHAHALEVPHEEEEMGGADGEVKGVLLAQLKPLLRRHWDPAFEERAVSFFSETGNYVSIKKMKHLIAELVKWRTKRRMVARTQGFRTAVDVSLEAPMVLAVSQRHNDMVLCCPSRWTASELPSQESHLFNPNAAPWVMPAHPLDPNLQYNITFVSNPGADPSVATMSTDSSAFEHLASAKYKCAEAHANATASFSAAQFGHNLSSMAFMSRPGPCDGGTTMRAGAATFEHFTNVSGTESVSAASFSAP
;
A
#
# COMPACT_ATOMS: atom_id res chain seq x y z
N MET A 1 -0.05 -45.87 -16.45
CA MET A 1 0.50 -44.53 -16.78
C MET A 1 -0.66 -43.55 -16.75
N GLN A 2 -0.85 -42.85 -15.63
CA GLN A 2 -1.83 -41.76 -15.56
C GLN A 2 -1.28 -40.59 -16.37
N GLN A 3 -1.97 -40.22 -17.44
CA GLN A 3 -1.73 -38.97 -18.15
C GLN A 3 -2.15 -37.85 -17.19
N PHE A 4 -1.18 -37.25 -16.50
CA PHE A 4 -1.42 -36.00 -15.79
C PHE A 4 -1.84 -34.97 -16.84
N SER A 5 -3.07 -34.47 -16.71
CA SER A 5 -3.62 -33.45 -17.60
C SER A 5 -2.74 -32.20 -17.50
N SER A 6 -2.04 -31.87 -18.59
CA SER A 6 -1.10 -30.74 -18.65
C SER A 6 -1.72 -29.39 -18.25
N GLY A 7 -3.06 -29.28 -18.21
CA GLY A 7 -3.75 -28.03 -17.90
C GLY A 7 -3.79 -27.63 -16.41
N ASP A 8 -3.65 -28.57 -15.48
CA ASP A 8 -3.83 -28.26 -14.04
C ASP A 8 -2.62 -27.51 -13.44
N GLY A 9 -1.42 -27.83 -13.95
CA GLY A 9 -0.19 -27.15 -13.56
C GLY A 9 -0.16 -25.68 -13.95
N ASP A 10 -0.72 -25.34 -15.13
CA ASP A 10 -0.75 -23.96 -15.62
C ASP A 10 -1.70 -23.08 -14.79
N VAL A 11 -2.84 -23.61 -14.37
CA VAL A 11 -3.78 -22.90 -13.50
C VAL A 11 -3.16 -22.63 -12.14
N SER A 12 -2.53 -23.64 -11.53
CA SER A 12 -1.85 -23.51 -10.23
C SER A 12 -0.70 -22.50 -10.28
N ARG A 13 0.10 -22.55 -11.36
CA ARG A 13 1.17 -21.58 -11.61
C ARG A 13 0.61 -20.16 -11.74
N GLN A 14 -0.46 -19.96 -12.52
CA GLN A 14 -1.06 -18.64 -12.69
C GLN A 14 -1.62 -18.09 -11.37
N GLN A 15 -2.33 -18.91 -10.59
CA GLN A 15 -2.83 -18.52 -9.27
C GLN A 15 -1.72 -18.12 -8.31
N LEU A 16 -0.60 -18.86 -8.31
CA LEU A 16 0.55 -18.55 -7.47
C LEU A 16 1.20 -17.21 -7.86
N ARG A 17 1.31 -16.95 -9.17
CA ARG A 17 1.80 -15.66 -9.70
C ARG A 17 0.89 -14.52 -9.28
N ASP A 18 -0.41 -14.65 -9.52
CA ASP A 18 -1.42 -13.68 -9.12
C ASP A 18 -1.41 -13.41 -7.62
N LEU A 19 -1.12 -14.44 -6.82
CA LEU A 19 -0.99 -14.33 -5.38
C LEU A 19 0.28 -13.58 -4.98
N LEU A 20 1.45 -13.91 -5.56
CA LEU A 20 2.72 -13.22 -5.29
C LEU A 20 2.60 -11.70 -5.53
N LEU A 21 1.93 -11.34 -6.62
CA LEU A 21 1.65 -9.97 -7.00
C LEU A 21 0.81 -9.19 -5.98
N ARG A 22 0.17 -9.86 -5.01
CA ARG A 22 -0.59 -9.22 -3.92
C ARG A 22 0.23 -8.95 -2.66
N PHE A 23 1.55 -9.17 -2.68
CA PHE A 23 2.45 -8.90 -1.56
C PHE A 23 3.39 -7.73 -1.87
N PRO A 24 3.09 -6.50 -1.40
CA PRO A 24 3.94 -5.32 -1.63
C PRO A 24 5.35 -5.46 -1.04
N CYS A 25 5.54 -6.33 -0.03
CA CYS A 25 6.85 -6.60 0.57
C CYS A 25 7.83 -7.31 -0.37
N THR A 26 7.34 -7.94 -1.46
CA THR A 26 8.21 -8.56 -2.48
C THR A 26 9.15 -7.59 -3.18
N LEU A 27 8.84 -6.28 -3.12
CA LEU A 27 9.67 -5.19 -3.64
C LEU A 27 10.45 -4.44 -2.54
N LEU A 28 10.32 -4.86 -1.28
CA LEU A 28 11.08 -4.32 -0.16
C LEU A 28 12.21 -5.30 0.16
N ASP A 29 12.01 -6.14 1.16
CA ASP A 29 12.99 -7.12 1.65
C ASP A 29 12.75 -8.53 1.08
N GLY A 30 11.71 -8.69 0.25
CA GLY A 30 11.27 -9.97 -0.29
C GLY A 30 10.15 -10.62 0.53
N LEU A 31 9.60 -11.70 -0.01
CA LEU A 31 8.56 -12.50 0.64
C LEU A 31 9.07 -13.90 0.94
N ARG A 32 8.92 -14.37 2.19
CA ARG A 32 9.29 -15.76 2.53
C ARG A 32 8.43 -16.76 1.78
N TRP A 33 9.06 -17.76 1.15
CA TRP A 33 8.37 -18.79 0.37
C TRP A 33 7.35 -19.56 1.22
N SER A 34 7.72 -19.93 2.44
CA SER A 34 6.81 -20.56 3.40
C SER A 34 5.52 -19.77 3.65
N VAL A 35 5.60 -18.43 3.71
CA VAL A 35 4.43 -17.55 3.87
C VAL A 35 3.55 -17.59 2.62
N LEU A 36 4.15 -17.49 1.43
CA LEU A 36 3.40 -17.60 0.17
C LEU A 36 2.69 -18.96 0.06
N CYS A 37 3.38 -20.06 0.35
CA CYS A 37 2.79 -21.40 0.37
C CYS A 37 1.65 -21.52 1.38
N LYS A 38 1.80 -20.94 2.58
CA LYS A 38 0.73 -20.94 3.59
C LYS A 38 -0.52 -20.25 3.05
N VAL A 39 -0.39 -19.02 2.56
CA VAL A 39 -1.52 -18.24 2.03
C VAL A 39 -2.13 -18.91 0.79
N TYR A 40 -1.30 -19.51 -0.07
CA TYR A 40 -1.78 -20.27 -1.23
C TYR A 40 -2.67 -21.43 -0.80
N ARG A 41 -2.22 -22.24 0.18
CA ARG A 41 -2.98 -23.37 0.70
C ARG A 41 -4.30 -22.95 1.36
N GLU A 42 -4.30 -21.84 2.07
CA GLU A 42 -5.51 -21.27 2.69
C GLU A 42 -6.54 -20.82 1.64
N ARG A 43 -6.10 -20.32 0.49
CA ARG A 43 -6.99 -19.82 -0.58
C ARG A 43 -7.42 -20.87 -1.58
N PHE A 44 -6.56 -21.84 -1.87
CA PHE A 44 -6.75 -22.82 -2.92
C PHE A 44 -6.54 -24.23 -2.36
N PRO A 45 -7.40 -24.69 -1.43
CA PRO A 45 -7.21 -25.98 -0.74
C PRO A 45 -7.21 -27.17 -1.69
N GLU A 46 -7.96 -27.10 -2.79
CA GLU A 46 -8.02 -28.16 -3.81
C GLU A 46 -6.72 -28.27 -4.63
N ALA A 47 -6.08 -27.13 -4.94
CA ALA A 47 -4.81 -27.07 -5.68
C ALA A 47 -3.57 -27.23 -4.77
N ALA A 48 -3.76 -27.06 -3.46
CA ALA A 48 -2.71 -27.10 -2.44
C ALA A 48 -1.93 -28.42 -2.41
N ALA A 49 -2.58 -29.54 -2.75
CA ALA A 49 -1.95 -30.86 -2.72
C ALA A 49 -0.72 -30.96 -3.66
N SER A 50 -0.71 -30.15 -4.72
CA SER A 50 0.37 -30.09 -5.70
C SER A 50 1.51 -29.14 -5.29
N LEU A 51 1.24 -28.19 -4.39
CA LEU A 51 2.22 -27.21 -3.97
C LEU A 51 3.11 -27.79 -2.87
N THR A 52 4.18 -28.48 -3.28
CA THR A 52 5.22 -28.88 -2.33
C THR A 52 5.91 -27.63 -1.77
N SER A 53 6.32 -27.63 -0.50
CA SER A 53 7.18 -26.58 0.07
C SER A 53 8.59 -26.54 -0.54
N SER A 54 8.83 -27.22 -1.66
CA SER A 54 10.13 -27.27 -2.32
C SER A 54 10.47 -25.92 -2.96
N PRO A 55 11.64 -25.34 -2.66
CA PRO A 55 12.10 -24.09 -3.30
C PRO A 55 12.35 -24.24 -4.80
N ASP A 56 12.62 -25.47 -5.28
CA ASP A 56 12.82 -25.73 -6.71
C ASP A 56 11.56 -25.46 -7.53
N LEU A 57 10.38 -25.68 -6.92
CA LEU A 57 9.10 -25.35 -7.53
C LEU A 57 8.96 -23.84 -7.70
N ALA A 58 9.32 -23.07 -6.67
CA ALA A 58 9.30 -21.61 -6.71
C ALA A 58 10.18 -21.09 -7.84
N ARG A 59 11.43 -21.58 -7.94
CA ARG A 59 12.35 -21.25 -9.03
C ARG A 59 11.75 -21.59 -10.38
N ALA A 60 11.27 -22.82 -10.58
CA ALA A 60 10.72 -23.24 -11.87
C ALA A 60 9.51 -22.39 -12.29
N TRP A 61 8.56 -22.14 -11.38
CA TRP A 61 7.27 -21.52 -11.70
C TRP A 61 7.30 -19.99 -11.75
N LEU A 62 8.21 -19.37 -11.00
CA LEU A 62 8.27 -17.92 -10.79
C LEU A 62 9.55 -17.27 -11.33
N HIS A 63 10.48 -18.00 -11.96
CA HIS A 63 11.75 -17.43 -12.45
C HIS A 63 11.61 -16.21 -13.36
N ASP A 64 10.51 -16.10 -14.10
CA ASP A 64 10.25 -14.99 -15.01
C ASP A 64 9.65 -13.76 -14.31
N LEU A 65 9.28 -13.90 -13.04
CA LEU A 65 8.57 -12.89 -12.25
C LEU A 65 9.40 -12.42 -11.04
N ALA A 66 10.11 -13.34 -10.41
CA ALA A 66 10.83 -13.10 -9.17
C ALA A 66 12.15 -13.88 -9.11
N ASP A 67 13.11 -13.29 -8.40
CA ASP A 67 14.36 -13.92 -7.98
C ASP A 67 14.12 -14.67 -6.66
N PHE A 68 14.59 -15.92 -6.58
CA PHE A 68 14.51 -16.72 -5.37
C PHE A 68 15.89 -16.74 -4.69
N ARG A 69 15.95 -16.28 -3.44
CA ARG A 69 17.17 -16.27 -2.63
C ARG A 69 17.03 -17.21 -1.44
N ASP A 70 17.91 -18.19 -1.36
CA ASP A 70 17.95 -19.11 -0.23
C ASP A 70 18.20 -18.37 1.10
N ASP A 71 17.48 -18.75 2.15
CA ASP A 71 17.71 -18.26 3.50
C ASP A 71 18.72 -19.18 4.19
N PRO A 72 19.97 -18.73 4.46
CA PRO A 72 20.99 -19.58 5.07
C PRO A 72 20.59 -20.03 6.49
N ALA A 73 19.67 -19.32 7.15
CA ALA A 73 19.18 -19.69 8.47
C ALA A 73 18.08 -20.77 8.44
N SER A 74 17.50 -21.08 7.27
CA SER A 74 16.33 -21.94 7.16
C SER A 74 16.45 -22.90 5.96
N ILE A 75 16.77 -24.16 6.25
CA ILE A 75 16.89 -25.20 5.22
C ILE A 75 15.52 -25.40 4.55
N GLY A 76 15.47 -25.17 3.24
CA GLY A 76 14.26 -25.36 2.43
C GLY A 76 13.31 -24.16 2.40
N ASP A 77 13.74 -23.00 2.89
CA ASP A 77 13.00 -21.75 2.77
C ASP A 77 13.88 -20.67 2.13
N GLY A 78 13.25 -19.58 1.70
CA GLY A 78 13.95 -18.48 1.04
C GLY A 78 13.04 -17.29 0.79
N PHE A 79 13.59 -16.27 0.16
CA PHE A 79 12.91 -15.02 -0.14
C PHE A 79 12.65 -14.91 -1.65
N LEU A 80 11.44 -14.52 -2.00
CA LEU A 80 11.04 -14.14 -3.35
C LEU A 80 11.11 -12.62 -3.49
N LEU A 81 11.96 -12.14 -4.40
CA LEU A 81 12.10 -10.73 -4.74
C LEU A 81 11.54 -10.48 -6.13
N LEU A 82 10.52 -9.63 -6.22
CA LEU A 82 9.87 -9.35 -7.49
C LEU A 82 10.80 -8.56 -8.41
N TRP A 83 10.85 -8.92 -9.70
CA TRP A 83 11.63 -8.17 -10.68
C TRP A 83 10.96 -6.83 -10.99
N ASP A 84 11.80 -5.82 -11.26
CA ASP A 84 11.34 -4.49 -11.65
C ASP A 84 10.43 -4.49 -12.88
N SER A 85 10.75 -5.31 -13.89
CA SER A 85 9.94 -5.44 -15.10
C SER A 85 8.54 -5.96 -14.80
N ALA A 86 8.43 -6.93 -13.88
CA ALA A 86 7.16 -7.46 -13.42
C ALA A 86 6.38 -6.42 -12.60
N ALA A 87 7.06 -5.73 -11.69
CA ALA A 87 6.48 -4.71 -10.80
C ALA A 87 5.91 -3.50 -11.53
N LEU A 88 6.50 -3.15 -12.68
CA LEU A 88 6.08 -2.03 -13.52
C LEU A 88 5.09 -2.42 -14.61
N THR A 89 4.68 -3.69 -14.67
CA THR A 89 3.65 -4.17 -15.60
C THR A 89 2.25 -3.95 -15.02
N LEU A 90 1.30 -3.55 -15.87
CA LEU A 90 -0.12 -3.47 -15.49
C LEU A 90 -0.61 -4.87 -15.12
N ALA A 91 -1.01 -5.05 -13.88
CA ALA A 91 -1.61 -6.31 -13.44
C ALA A 91 -3.03 -6.41 -14.01
N ARG A 92 -3.48 -7.65 -14.27
CA ARG A 92 -4.86 -7.89 -14.72
C ARG A 92 -5.82 -7.73 -13.52
N ASP A 93 -7.01 -7.19 -13.77
CA ASP A 93 -8.15 -7.21 -12.83
C ASP A 93 -7.90 -6.58 -11.45
N GLY A 94 -7.40 -5.34 -11.40
CA GLY A 94 -7.26 -4.60 -10.14
C GLY A 94 -6.25 -5.20 -9.16
N GLN A 95 -5.39 -6.12 -9.61
CA GLN A 95 -4.31 -6.69 -8.81
C GLN A 95 -3.27 -5.63 -8.43
N LEU A 96 -2.76 -5.77 -7.22
CA LEU A 96 -1.89 -4.79 -6.56
C LEU A 96 -0.39 -4.96 -6.83
N ALA A 97 0.05 -5.78 -7.78
CA ALA A 97 1.48 -5.81 -8.12
C ALA A 97 1.99 -4.47 -8.67
N CYS A 98 1.06 -3.63 -9.08
CA CYS A 98 1.30 -2.35 -9.68
C CYS A 98 1.49 -1.21 -8.66
N TRP A 99 1.83 -1.45 -7.38
CA TRP A 99 2.05 -0.34 -6.42
C TRP A 99 3.03 0.73 -6.95
N PRO A 100 4.19 0.37 -7.53
CA PRO A 100 5.07 1.35 -8.13
C PRO A 100 4.39 2.17 -9.23
N LEU A 101 3.69 1.47 -10.13
CA LEU A 101 3.02 2.08 -11.27
C LEU A 101 1.84 2.96 -10.79
N LEU A 102 1.08 2.54 -9.79
CA LEU A 102 -0.03 3.29 -9.19
C LEU A 102 0.48 4.59 -8.55
N VAL A 103 1.59 4.53 -7.81
CA VAL A 103 2.24 5.73 -7.27
C VAL A 103 2.69 6.65 -8.41
N GLN A 104 3.33 6.11 -9.45
CA GLN A 104 3.74 6.90 -10.61
C GLN A 104 2.53 7.62 -11.24
N ARG A 105 1.42 6.91 -11.46
CA ARG A 105 0.23 7.46 -12.09
C ARG A 105 -0.52 8.44 -11.20
N LEU A 106 -0.57 8.21 -9.89
CA LEU A 106 -1.07 9.21 -8.94
C LEU A 106 -0.24 10.50 -9.03
N GLY A 107 1.09 10.39 -9.11
CA GLY A 107 1.97 11.55 -9.29
C GLY A 107 1.75 12.28 -10.61
N GLU A 108 1.45 11.55 -11.70
CA GLU A 108 1.04 12.16 -12.98
C GLU A 108 -0.32 12.86 -12.89
N ILE A 109 -1.31 12.22 -12.26
CA ILE A 109 -2.65 12.77 -12.06
C ILE A 109 -2.56 14.07 -11.26
N VAL A 110 -1.84 14.08 -10.15
CA VAL A 110 -1.68 15.28 -9.31
C VAL A 110 -1.00 16.41 -10.08
N ARG A 111 0.05 16.12 -10.85
CA ARG A 111 0.74 17.15 -11.64
C ARG A 111 -0.12 17.74 -12.77
N ARG A 112 -0.96 16.91 -13.41
CA ARG A 112 -1.80 17.34 -14.55
C ARG A 112 -3.12 17.98 -14.13
N HIS A 113 -3.76 17.44 -13.10
CA HIS A 113 -5.13 17.80 -12.70
C HIS A 113 -5.19 18.49 -11.33
N GLY A 114 -4.08 18.55 -10.59
CA GLY A 114 -4.02 19.25 -9.32
C GLY A 114 -4.05 20.75 -9.47
N SER A 115 -4.70 21.39 -8.50
CA SER A 115 -4.69 22.84 -8.33
C SER A 115 -3.46 23.25 -7.53
N GLU A 116 -2.95 24.45 -7.80
CA GLU A 116 -1.87 25.04 -7.01
C GLU A 116 -2.29 25.15 -5.54
N GLN A 117 -1.43 24.62 -4.67
CA GLN A 117 -1.56 24.70 -3.22
C GLN A 117 -0.43 25.56 -2.70
N HIS A 118 -0.74 26.47 -1.79
CA HIS A 118 0.32 27.16 -1.05
C HIS A 118 0.80 26.27 0.09
N ALA A 119 2.11 26.07 0.21
CA ALA A 119 2.71 25.19 1.22
C ALA A 119 2.24 25.53 2.65
N HIS A 120 2.06 26.81 2.96
CA HIS A 120 1.59 27.27 4.28
C HIS A 120 0.14 26.91 4.62
N ALA A 121 -0.68 26.56 3.62
CA ALA A 121 -2.09 26.17 3.82
C ALA A 121 -2.28 24.66 3.98
N LEU A 122 -1.18 23.90 3.95
CA LEU A 122 -1.16 22.45 4.07
C LEU A 122 -0.53 22.06 5.40
N GLU A 123 -1.29 21.32 6.21
CA GLU A 123 -0.75 20.69 7.40
C GLU A 123 -0.23 19.31 7.00
N VAL A 124 1.09 19.19 6.90
CA VAL A 124 1.77 17.92 6.67
C VAL A 124 2.00 17.25 8.03
N PRO A 125 1.49 16.02 8.25
CA PRO A 125 1.81 15.26 9.45
C PRO A 125 3.33 15.17 9.64
N HIS A 126 3.80 15.47 10.86
CA HIS A 126 5.17 15.88 11.22
C HIS A 126 6.34 14.92 10.88
N GLU A 127 6.09 13.81 10.19
CA GLU A 127 7.06 12.73 9.97
C GLU A 127 7.62 12.65 8.53
N GLU A 128 7.10 13.45 7.59
CA GLU A 128 7.52 13.37 6.19
C GLU A 128 8.50 14.51 5.83
N GLU A 129 9.68 14.13 5.30
CA GLU A 129 10.74 15.03 4.79
C GLU A 129 10.14 16.25 4.05
N GLU A 130 10.63 17.47 4.37
CA GLU A 130 10.14 18.74 3.81
C GLU A 130 9.91 18.65 2.29
N MET A 131 8.64 18.76 1.87
CA MET A 131 8.24 18.72 0.47
C MET A 131 8.60 20.04 -0.20
N GLY A 132 9.79 20.08 -0.82
CA GLY A 132 10.26 21.23 -1.59
C GLY A 132 10.92 22.29 -0.71
N GLY A 133 11.96 22.93 -1.23
CA GLY A 133 12.55 24.12 -0.60
C GLY A 133 11.51 25.22 -0.43
N ALA A 134 11.84 26.25 0.38
CA ALA A 134 10.92 27.29 0.85
C ALA A 134 10.01 27.96 -0.21
N ASP A 135 10.37 27.90 -1.51
CA ASP A 135 9.62 28.50 -2.63
C ASP A 135 9.01 27.48 -3.62
N GLY A 136 8.92 26.20 -3.26
CA GLY A 136 8.39 25.17 -4.15
C GLY A 136 6.88 25.30 -4.42
N GLU A 137 6.48 25.55 -5.67
CA GLU A 137 5.08 25.43 -6.11
C GLU A 137 4.62 23.97 -5.98
N VAL A 138 3.58 23.71 -5.18
CA VAL A 138 2.98 22.38 -5.00
C VAL A 138 1.63 22.30 -5.71
N LYS A 139 1.38 21.18 -6.40
CA LYS A 139 0.04 20.85 -6.90
C LYS A 139 -0.61 19.82 -6.00
N GLY A 140 -1.91 19.97 -5.78
CA GLY A 140 -2.69 19.10 -4.93
C GLY A 140 -4.03 18.69 -5.56
N VAL A 141 -4.43 17.45 -5.32
CA VAL A 141 -5.75 16.92 -5.67
C VAL A 141 -6.46 16.46 -4.39
N LEU A 142 -7.71 16.91 -4.21
CA LEU A 142 -8.53 16.47 -3.07
C LEU A 142 -8.81 14.97 -3.15
N LEU A 143 -8.82 14.28 -2.01
CA LEU A 143 -9.07 12.84 -1.97
C LEU A 143 -10.43 12.46 -2.56
N ALA A 144 -11.45 13.30 -2.36
CA ALA A 144 -12.76 13.13 -2.99
C ALA A 144 -12.72 13.12 -4.53
N GLN A 145 -11.71 13.74 -5.14
CA GLN A 145 -11.55 13.82 -6.60
C GLN A 145 -10.69 12.68 -7.18
N LEU A 146 -9.93 11.95 -6.35
CA LEU A 146 -9.00 10.93 -6.84
C LEU A 146 -9.70 9.74 -7.50
N LYS A 147 -10.83 9.27 -6.95
CA LYS A 147 -11.55 8.12 -7.50
C LYS A 147 -11.96 8.29 -8.97
N PRO A 148 -12.68 9.36 -9.37
CA PRO A 148 -13.01 9.57 -10.78
C PRO A 148 -11.78 9.79 -11.66
N LEU A 149 -10.72 10.41 -11.15
CA LEU A 149 -9.48 10.60 -11.90
C LEU A 149 -8.74 9.28 -12.14
N LEU A 150 -8.67 8.39 -11.14
CA LEU A 150 -8.11 7.05 -11.30
C LEU A 150 -8.92 6.24 -12.31
N ARG A 151 -10.25 6.30 -12.27
CA ARG A 151 -11.09 5.63 -13.29
C ARG A 151 -10.81 6.12 -14.70
N ARG A 152 -10.58 7.42 -14.85
CA ARG A 152 -10.35 8.04 -16.16
C ARG A 152 -8.94 7.81 -16.70
N HIS A 153 -7.92 7.77 -15.83
CA HIS A 153 -6.52 7.84 -16.23
C HIS A 153 -5.68 6.59 -15.89
N TRP A 154 -6.25 5.65 -15.13
CA TRP A 154 -5.60 4.40 -14.73
C TRP A 154 -6.37 3.17 -15.21
N ASP A 155 -7.54 2.92 -14.63
CA ASP A 155 -8.36 1.73 -14.90
C ASP A 155 -9.85 2.12 -14.77
N PRO A 156 -10.64 2.04 -15.85
CA PRO A 156 -12.08 2.31 -15.82
C PRO A 156 -12.85 1.52 -14.76
N ALA A 157 -12.38 0.32 -14.41
CA ALA A 157 -12.96 -0.55 -13.39
C ALA A 157 -12.43 -0.29 -11.98
N PHE A 158 -11.58 0.73 -11.79
CA PHE A 158 -10.98 1.03 -10.50
C PHE A 158 -12.04 1.27 -9.41
N GLU A 159 -11.92 0.49 -8.32
CA GLU A 159 -12.77 0.58 -7.15
C GLU A 159 -11.91 0.41 -5.89
N GLU A 160 -11.89 1.40 -4.98
CA GLU A 160 -11.01 1.33 -3.82
C GLU A 160 -11.29 0.12 -2.92
N ARG A 161 -12.55 -0.35 -2.88
CA ARG A 161 -12.96 -1.51 -2.06
C ARG A 161 -12.49 -2.85 -2.63
N ALA A 162 -12.18 -2.90 -3.92
CA ALA A 162 -11.60 -4.10 -4.55
C ALA A 162 -10.10 -4.23 -4.23
N VAL A 163 -9.48 -3.13 -3.78
CA VAL A 163 -8.05 -3.10 -3.46
C VAL A 163 -7.77 -3.85 -2.18
N SER A 164 -6.95 -4.90 -2.29
CA SER A 164 -6.55 -5.74 -1.17
C SER A 164 -5.18 -6.39 -1.39
N PHE A 165 -4.41 -6.51 -0.33
CA PHE A 165 -3.06 -7.09 -0.34
C PHE A 165 -2.86 -8.03 0.84
N PHE A 166 -1.69 -8.66 0.88
CA PHE A 166 -1.21 -9.42 2.02
C PHE A 166 -0.01 -8.76 2.68
N SER A 167 0.02 -8.79 4.01
CA SER A 167 1.20 -8.41 4.77
C SER A 167 2.35 -9.41 4.57
N GLU A 168 3.55 -9.04 5.03
CA GLU A 168 4.74 -9.91 5.06
C GLU A 168 4.53 -11.23 5.83
N THR A 169 3.57 -11.25 6.77
CA THR A 169 3.17 -12.43 7.56
C THR A 169 2.04 -13.25 6.91
N GLY A 170 1.52 -12.81 5.76
CA GLY A 170 0.42 -13.45 5.05
C GLY A 170 -0.98 -13.05 5.53
N ASN A 171 -1.13 -12.00 6.34
CA ASN A 171 -2.45 -11.53 6.75
C ASN A 171 -3.11 -10.72 5.63
N TYR A 172 -4.38 -11.00 5.36
CA TYR A 172 -5.15 -10.29 4.35
C TYR A 172 -5.57 -8.89 4.83
N VAL A 173 -5.24 -7.87 4.04
CA VAL A 173 -5.56 -6.46 4.31
C VAL A 173 -6.48 -5.94 3.21
N SER A 174 -7.70 -5.56 3.58
CA SER A 174 -8.68 -4.96 2.67
C SER A 174 -8.78 -3.46 2.91
N ILE A 175 -8.69 -2.68 1.83
CA ILE A 175 -8.77 -1.23 1.89
C ILE A 175 -10.22 -0.77 1.66
N LYS A 176 -10.80 -0.11 2.66
CA LYS A 176 -12.21 0.33 2.62
C LYS A 176 -12.40 1.79 2.20
N LYS A 177 -11.35 2.60 2.29
CA LYS A 177 -11.41 4.05 2.10
C LYS A 177 -10.19 4.53 1.31
N MET A 178 -10.39 5.50 0.42
CA MET A 178 -9.33 6.10 -0.38
C MET A 178 -8.17 6.61 0.49
N LYS A 179 -8.46 7.28 1.62
CA LYS A 179 -7.42 7.78 2.53
C LYS A 179 -6.46 6.69 3.04
N HIS A 180 -6.97 5.48 3.30
CA HIS A 180 -6.14 4.37 3.77
C HIS A 180 -5.29 3.80 2.64
N LEU A 181 -5.82 3.77 1.40
CA LEU A 181 -5.05 3.38 0.22
C LEU A 181 -3.84 4.31 0.03
N ILE A 182 -4.09 5.62 0.01
CA ILE A 182 -3.04 6.61 -0.22
C ILE A 182 -2.03 6.60 0.92
N ALA A 183 -2.47 6.50 2.18
CA ALA A 183 -1.56 6.40 3.32
C ALA A 183 -0.65 5.17 3.24
N GLU A 184 -1.18 3.99 2.91
CA GLU A 184 -0.36 2.78 2.76
C GLU A 184 0.60 2.87 1.56
N LEU A 185 0.17 3.48 0.44
CA LEU A 185 1.05 3.70 -0.72
C LEU A 185 2.22 4.64 -0.40
N VAL A 186 1.94 5.77 0.28
CA VAL A 186 2.98 6.72 0.69
C VAL A 186 3.95 6.08 1.68
N LYS A 187 3.43 5.36 2.69
CA LYS A 187 4.24 4.60 3.65
C LYS A 187 5.13 3.56 2.97
N TRP A 188 4.57 2.77 2.04
CA TRP A 188 5.33 1.78 1.29
C TRP A 188 6.41 2.42 0.41
N ARG A 189 6.09 3.53 -0.27
CA ARG A 189 7.06 4.31 -1.05
C ARG A 189 8.22 4.79 -0.18
N THR A 190 7.94 5.32 1.00
CA THR A 190 8.96 5.77 1.95
C THR A 190 9.88 4.61 2.36
N LYS A 191 9.32 3.44 2.67
CA LYS A 191 10.09 2.21 2.94
C LYS A 191 10.97 1.83 1.75
N ARG A 192 10.43 1.81 0.54
CA ARG A 192 11.20 1.46 -0.67
C ARG A 192 12.36 2.41 -0.91
N ARG A 193 12.15 3.72 -0.75
CA ARG A 193 13.23 4.72 -0.86
C ARG A 193 14.33 4.50 0.17
N MET A 194 13.97 4.11 1.39
CA MET A 194 14.94 3.77 2.43
C MET A 194 15.78 2.55 2.04
N VAL A 195 15.13 1.49 1.53
CA VAL A 195 15.82 0.29 1.02
C VAL A 195 16.82 0.66 -0.09
N ALA A 196 16.41 1.45 -1.07
CA ALA A 196 17.28 1.90 -2.16
C ALA A 196 18.48 2.72 -1.66
N ARG A 197 18.27 3.62 -0.68
CA ARG A 197 19.36 4.39 -0.05
C ARG A 197 20.36 3.47 0.67
N THR A 198 19.89 2.49 1.42
CA THR A 198 20.75 1.54 2.15
C THR A 198 21.51 0.60 1.22
N GLN A 199 20.90 0.17 0.12
CA GLN A 199 21.52 -0.72 -0.86
C GLN A 199 22.57 -0.03 -1.74
N GLY A 200 22.55 1.30 -1.84
CA GLY A 200 23.53 2.07 -2.61
C GLY A 200 23.36 1.98 -4.13
N PHE A 201 22.32 1.30 -4.62
CA PHE A 201 21.95 1.27 -6.03
C PHE A 201 20.47 1.57 -6.20
N ARG A 202 20.11 2.10 -7.38
CA ARG A 202 18.73 2.47 -7.74
C ARG A 202 18.23 1.56 -8.83
N THR A 203 17.06 0.97 -8.63
CA THR A 203 16.39 0.15 -9.65
C THR A 203 15.41 1.00 -10.47
N ALA A 204 14.83 0.45 -11.53
CA ALA A 204 13.81 1.14 -12.34
C ALA A 204 12.58 1.52 -11.51
N VAL A 205 12.20 0.68 -10.53
CA VAL A 205 11.17 1.00 -9.53
C VAL A 205 11.56 2.22 -8.69
N ASP A 206 12.82 2.35 -8.30
CA ASP A 206 13.27 3.51 -7.50
C ASP A 206 13.27 4.82 -8.30
N VAL A 207 13.52 4.72 -9.60
CA VAL A 207 13.40 5.85 -10.53
C VAL A 207 11.93 6.25 -10.69
N SER A 208 11.01 5.29 -10.85
CA SER A 208 9.58 5.59 -11.01
C SER A 208 8.95 6.20 -9.75
N LEU A 209 9.52 5.90 -8.58
CA LEU A 209 9.06 6.38 -7.27
C LEU A 209 9.72 7.67 -6.81
N GLU A 210 10.61 8.25 -7.62
CA GLU A 210 11.41 9.39 -7.21
C GLU A 210 10.55 10.64 -6.91
N ALA A 211 9.48 10.85 -7.69
CA ALA A 211 8.56 11.96 -7.52
C ALA A 211 7.94 11.97 -6.11
N PRO A 212 8.17 13.02 -5.30
CA PRO A 212 7.68 13.12 -3.94
C PRO A 212 6.18 13.31 -3.96
N MET A 213 5.55 12.55 -3.08
CA MET A 213 4.13 12.50 -2.90
C MET A 213 3.88 12.49 -1.40
N VAL A 214 3.02 13.41 -0.94
CA VAL A 214 2.69 13.64 0.46
C VAL A 214 1.19 13.77 0.57
N LEU A 215 0.66 13.23 1.65
CA LEU A 215 -0.75 13.32 1.97
C LEU A 215 -0.92 14.36 3.09
N ALA A 216 -1.54 15.49 2.78
CA ALA A 216 -1.69 16.61 3.71
C ALA A 216 -3.17 16.89 4.04
N VAL A 217 -3.44 17.58 5.15
CA VAL A 217 -4.76 18.11 5.47
C VAL A 217 -4.91 19.48 4.83
N SER A 218 -5.99 19.71 4.09
CA SER A 218 -6.28 21.04 3.55
C SER A 218 -7.00 21.90 4.60
N GLN A 219 -6.50 23.11 4.82
CA GLN A 219 -7.19 24.08 5.67
C GLN A 219 -8.40 24.72 4.97
N ARG A 220 -8.43 24.70 3.63
CA ARG A 220 -9.49 25.32 2.81
C ARG A 220 -10.67 24.38 2.60
N HIS A 221 -10.35 23.12 2.37
CA HIS A 221 -11.32 22.06 2.14
C HIS A 221 -11.14 21.12 3.32
N ASN A 222 -12.16 20.92 4.17
CA ASN A 222 -12.10 20.00 5.32
C ASN A 222 -12.00 18.51 4.85
N ASP A 223 -10.93 18.20 4.12
CA ASP A 223 -10.60 16.98 3.42
C ASP A 223 -9.06 16.89 3.30
N MET A 224 -8.55 15.72 2.91
CA MET A 224 -7.13 15.54 2.64
C MET A 224 -6.81 15.82 1.18
N VAL A 225 -5.57 16.24 0.92
CA VAL A 225 -5.05 16.54 -0.41
C VAL A 225 -3.79 15.72 -0.65
N LEU A 226 -3.77 15.03 -1.79
CA LEU A 226 -2.56 14.38 -2.29
C LEU A 226 -1.73 15.40 -3.08
N CYS A 227 -0.50 15.63 -2.63
CA CYS A 227 0.35 16.71 -3.12
C CYS A 227 1.59 16.17 -3.84
N CYS A 228 2.03 16.87 -4.89
CA CYS A 228 3.29 16.67 -5.60
C CYS A 228 3.88 18.03 -6.01
N PRO A 229 5.22 18.18 -6.11
CA PRO A 229 5.83 19.38 -6.66
C PRO A 229 5.37 19.61 -8.11
N SER A 230 5.12 20.88 -8.45
CA SER A 230 4.68 21.28 -9.79
C SER A 230 5.74 20.98 -10.83
N ARG A 231 7.00 21.22 -10.47
CA ARG A 231 8.18 20.94 -11.28
C ARG A 231 8.91 19.77 -10.68
N TRP A 232 8.74 18.61 -11.29
CA TRP A 232 9.60 17.48 -11.05
C TRP A 232 10.67 17.49 -12.14
N THR A 233 11.80 18.14 -11.86
CA THR A 233 13.03 17.80 -12.56
C THR A 233 13.42 16.45 -12.00
N ALA A 234 13.15 15.37 -12.74
CA ALA A 234 13.84 14.11 -12.47
C ALA A 234 15.30 14.50 -12.41
N SER A 235 15.88 14.47 -11.20
CA SER A 235 17.22 14.98 -10.97
C SER A 235 18.05 14.35 -12.05
N GLU A 236 18.60 15.15 -12.97
CA GLU A 236 19.34 14.64 -14.11
C GLU A 236 20.36 13.69 -13.52
N LEU A 237 20.08 12.38 -13.63
CA LEU A 237 20.98 11.36 -13.15
C LEU A 237 22.27 11.74 -13.87
N PRO A 238 23.38 12.00 -13.14
CA PRO A 238 24.66 12.14 -13.81
C PRO A 238 24.71 10.91 -14.70
N SER A 239 24.79 11.14 -16.01
CA SER A 239 24.70 10.10 -17.01
C SER A 239 25.94 9.23 -16.81
N GLN A 240 25.90 8.37 -15.79
CA GLN A 240 26.89 7.37 -15.53
C GLN A 240 26.66 6.42 -16.68
N GLU A 241 27.49 6.64 -17.69
CA GLU A 241 27.61 5.85 -18.88
C GLU A 241 27.37 4.39 -18.51
N SER A 242 26.40 3.83 -19.20
CA SER A 242 26.00 2.43 -19.22
C SER A 242 27.16 1.55 -19.72
N HIS A 243 28.29 1.59 -19.04
CA HIS A 243 29.33 0.60 -19.16
C HIS A 243 28.84 -0.66 -18.43
N LEU A 244 28.31 -1.58 -19.23
CA LEU A 244 28.27 -3.02 -18.96
C LEU A 244 27.14 -3.54 -18.03
N PHE A 245 25.88 -3.21 -18.33
CA PHE A 245 24.83 -4.21 -18.14
C PHE A 245 24.94 -5.23 -19.28
N ASN A 246 25.78 -6.25 -19.08
CA ASN A 246 25.76 -7.46 -19.91
C ASN A 246 24.61 -8.34 -19.40
N PRO A 247 23.50 -8.52 -20.15
CA PRO A 247 22.39 -9.37 -19.73
C PRO A 247 22.77 -10.87 -19.66
N ASN A 248 23.96 -11.25 -20.15
CA ASN A 248 24.54 -12.59 -20.00
C ASN A 248 25.62 -12.69 -18.92
N ALA A 249 25.89 -11.62 -18.15
CA ALA A 249 26.66 -11.79 -16.92
C ALA A 249 25.78 -12.56 -15.93
N ALA A 250 26.31 -13.67 -15.41
CA ALA A 250 25.67 -14.55 -14.44
C ALA A 250 24.95 -13.77 -13.32
N PRO A 251 23.86 -14.33 -12.73
CA PRO A 251 23.11 -13.67 -11.67
C PRO A 251 24.06 -13.10 -10.63
N TRP A 252 23.93 -11.80 -10.38
CA TRP A 252 24.78 -11.03 -9.50
C TRP A 252 24.79 -11.67 -8.11
N VAL A 253 25.83 -12.45 -7.84
CA VAL A 253 26.21 -12.81 -6.48
C VAL A 253 26.64 -11.49 -5.84
N MET A 254 25.73 -10.88 -5.08
CA MET A 254 26.10 -9.84 -4.13
C MET A 254 27.29 -10.38 -3.34
N PRO A 255 28.44 -9.67 -3.26
CA PRO A 255 29.48 -10.09 -2.36
C PRO A 255 28.85 -10.13 -0.97
N ALA A 256 28.86 -11.31 -0.34
CA ALA A 256 28.52 -11.43 1.06
C ALA A 256 29.48 -10.51 1.79
N HIS A 257 29.01 -9.33 2.21
CA HIS A 257 29.78 -8.47 3.09
C HIS A 257 30.06 -9.31 4.34
N PRO A 258 31.33 -9.58 4.68
CA PRO A 258 31.63 -10.24 5.93
C PRO A 258 31.09 -9.33 7.03
N LEU A 259 30.11 -9.82 7.78
CA LEU A 259 29.68 -9.21 9.02
C LEU A 259 30.93 -9.18 9.91
N ASP A 260 31.45 -7.99 10.18
CA ASP A 260 32.56 -7.80 11.11
C ASP A 260 32.07 -8.21 12.52
N PRO A 261 32.61 -9.30 13.10
CA PRO A 261 32.14 -9.79 14.40
C PRO A 261 32.58 -8.90 15.58
N ASN A 262 33.33 -7.81 15.34
CA ASN A 262 33.90 -6.97 16.40
C ASN A 262 33.21 -5.62 16.64
N LEU A 263 32.03 -5.36 16.05
CA LEU A 263 31.19 -4.25 16.48
C LEU A 263 30.44 -4.60 17.79
N GLN A 264 31.20 -4.70 18.89
CA GLN A 264 30.66 -4.61 20.24
C GLN A 264 30.14 -3.19 20.45
N TYR A 265 28.81 -3.05 20.51
CA TYR A 265 28.16 -1.86 21.02
C TYR A 265 28.55 -1.67 22.48
N ASN A 266 29.45 -0.73 22.76
CA ASN A 266 29.69 -0.24 24.11
C ASN A 266 28.47 0.58 24.56
N ILE A 267 27.51 -0.10 25.18
CA ILE A 267 26.46 0.54 25.96
C ILE A 267 27.06 0.86 27.33
N THR A 268 27.60 2.07 27.49
CA THR A 268 27.95 2.60 28.80
C THR A 268 26.68 2.80 29.62
N PHE A 269 26.42 1.88 30.54
CA PHE A 269 25.43 2.08 31.60
C PHE A 269 26.00 3.07 32.62
N VAL A 270 25.30 4.19 32.81
CA VAL A 270 25.51 5.09 33.95
C VAL A 270 24.88 4.41 35.17
N SER A 271 25.71 3.83 36.04
CA SER A 271 25.26 3.24 37.29
C SER A 271 25.05 4.30 38.36
N ASN A 272 23.85 4.32 38.95
CA ASN A 272 23.57 4.99 40.22
C ASN A 272 24.27 4.24 41.37
N PRO A 273 25.01 4.90 42.27
CA PRO A 273 25.64 4.24 43.39
C PRO A 273 24.67 4.15 44.58
N GLY A 274 24.29 2.94 44.98
CA GLY A 274 23.62 2.72 46.27
C GLY A 274 22.67 1.53 46.30
N ALA A 275 23.20 0.31 46.33
CA ALA A 275 22.54 -0.84 46.96
C ALA A 275 23.57 -1.98 47.15
N ASP A 276 23.63 -2.50 48.37
CA ASP A 276 24.49 -3.62 48.79
C ASP A 276 24.21 -4.93 48.02
N PRO A 277 25.23 -5.76 47.76
CA PRO A 277 25.03 -7.06 47.13
C PRO A 277 25.01 -8.19 48.18
N SER A 278 23.86 -8.84 48.34
CA SER A 278 23.81 -10.17 48.94
C SER A 278 22.92 -11.11 48.11
N VAL A 279 23.60 -12.05 47.45
CA VAL A 279 23.19 -13.42 47.11
C VAL A 279 21.87 -13.59 46.34
N ALA A 280 21.97 -13.86 45.05
CA ALA A 280 20.98 -14.67 44.32
C ALA A 280 21.65 -15.43 43.17
N THR A 281 21.68 -16.76 43.32
CA THR A 281 21.95 -17.76 42.29
C THR A 281 21.00 -17.60 41.10
N MET A 282 21.54 -17.47 39.87
CA MET A 282 20.74 -17.42 38.65
C MET A 282 20.37 -18.82 38.16
N SER A 283 19.07 -19.10 38.15
CA SER A 283 18.43 -20.08 37.28
C SER A 283 18.20 -19.44 35.92
N THR A 284 18.57 -20.14 34.85
CA THR A 284 18.33 -19.73 33.46
C THR A 284 16.92 -20.16 33.04
N ASP A 285 15.93 -19.27 33.20
CA ASP A 285 14.60 -19.46 32.61
C ASP A 285 14.38 -18.51 31.42
N SER A 286 14.20 -19.12 30.25
CA SER A 286 14.05 -18.51 28.93
C SER A 286 12.63 -18.01 28.65
N SER A 287 11.91 -17.49 29.66
CA SER A 287 10.53 -17.00 29.54
C SER A 287 10.39 -15.47 29.67
N ALA A 288 11.45 -14.75 30.04
CA ALA A 288 11.40 -13.30 30.23
C ALA A 288 11.40 -12.48 28.92
N PHE A 289 11.79 -13.08 27.79
CA PHE A 289 11.89 -12.37 26.51
C PHE A 289 10.54 -12.23 25.76
N GLU A 290 9.57 -13.13 26.01
CA GLU A 290 8.24 -13.05 25.37
C GLU A 290 7.35 -11.96 25.99
N HIS A 291 7.55 -11.62 27.26
CA HIS A 291 6.77 -10.57 27.93
C HIS A 291 7.16 -9.15 27.49
N LEU A 292 8.41 -8.90 27.08
CA LEU A 292 8.83 -7.59 26.58
C LEU A 292 8.32 -7.31 25.15
N ALA A 293 8.20 -8.34 24.31
CA ALA A 293 7.62 -8.20 22.97
C ALA A 293 6.11 -7.91 23.04
N SER A 294 5.38 -8.54 23.97
CA SER A 294 3.95 -8.30 24.19
C SER A 294 3.65 -6.90 24.75
N ALA A 295 4.52 -6.35 25.59
CA ALA A 295 4.37 -5.00 26.15
C ALA A 295 4.56 -3.88 25.10
N LYS A 296 5.42 -4.09 24.10
CA LYS A 296 5.61 -3.12 22.99
C LYS A 296 4.41 -3.05 22.05
N TYR A 297 3.70 -4.15 21.83
CA TYR A 297 2.49 -4.16 21.00
C TYR A 297 1.30 -3.45 21.68
N LYS A 298 1.16 -3.54 23.00
CA LYS A 298 0.10 -2.82 23.74
C LYS A 298 0.30 -1.30 23.79
N CYS A 299 1.54 -0.80 23.76
CA CYS A 299 1.80 0.65 23.68
C CYS A 299 1.44 1.24 22.31
N ALA A 300 1.65 0.51 21.21
CA ALA A 300 1.29 0.99 19.88
C ALA A 300 -0.24 1.08 19.66
N GLU A 301 -1.00 0.14 20.24
CA GLU A 301 -2.47 0.14 20.18
C GLU A 301 -3.09 1.22 21.07
N ALA A 302 -2.50 1.50 22.24
CA ALA A 302 -2.89 2.62 23.10
C ALA A 302 -2.63 3.99 22.44
N HIS A 303 -1.53 4.12 21.67
CA HIS A 303 -1.23 5.35 20.93
C HIS A 303 -2.23 5.59 19.79
N ALA A 304 -2.60 4.55 19.04
CA ALA A 304 -3.60 4.65 17.97
C ALA A 304 -5.01 5.05 18.49
N ASN A 305 -5.40 4.54 19.66
CA ASN A 305 -6.66 4.92 20.30
C ASN A 305 -6.61 6.35 20.88
N ALA A 306 -5.47 6.81 21.39
CA ALA A 306 -5.30 8.18 21.87
C ALA A 306 -5.39 9.21 20.73
N THR A 307 -4.85 8.90 19.54
CA THR A 307 -4.96 9.78 18.36
C THR A 307 -6.42 9.88 17.86
N ALA A 308 -7.20 8.80 17.98
CA ALA A 308 -8.63 8.82 17.65
C ALA A 308 -9.46 9.67 18.62
N SER A 309 -9.11 9.69 19.92
CA SER A 309 -9.78 10.52 20.93
C SER A 309 -9.42 12.01 20.83
N PHE A 310 -8.18 12.36 20.45
CA PHE A 310 -7.76 13.76 20.29
C PHE A 310 -8.48 14.43 19.10
N SER A 311 -8.70 13.68 18.01
CA SER A 311 -9.48 14.16 16.85
C SER A 311 -10.96 14.40 17.16
N ALA A 312 -11.54 13.77 18.19
CA ALA A 312 -12.92 14.02 18.60
C ALA A 312 -13.05 15.27 19.49
N ALA A 313 -12.03 15.59 20.30
CA ALA A 313 -12.05 16.74 21.21
C ALA A 313 -11.86 18.08 20.47
N GLN A 314 -11.10 18.09 19.36
CA GLN A 314 -10.79 19.33 18.63
C GLN A 314 -11.94 19.82 17.73
N PHE A 315 -12.91 18.96 17.39
CA PHE A 315 -14.12 19.33 16.65
C PHE A 315 -15.23 19.95 17.51
N GLY A 316 -15.14 19.87 18.85
CA GLY A 316 -16.17 20.37 19.77
C GLY A 316 -16.11 21.87 20.08
N HIS A 317 -15.01 22.56 19.75
CA HIS A 317 -14.76 23.93 20.25
C HIS A 317 -14.91 25.07 19.23
N ASN A 318 -15.30 24.81 17.98
CA ASN A 318 -15.38 25.85 16.93
C ASN A 318 -16.79 26.19 16.41
N LEU A 319 -17.86 25.80 17.12
CA LEU A 319 -19.25 26.08 16.70
C LEU A 319 -20.01 27.09 17.58
N SER A 320 -19.32 27.97 18.30
CA SER A 320 -19.98 28.97 19.16
C SER A 320 -19.45 30.40 18.93
N SER A 321 -19.47 30.89 17.68
CA SER A 321 -19.40 32.34 17.44
C SER A 321 -19.75 32.74 16.00
N MET A 322 -21.01 32.57 15.58
CA MET A 322 -21.58 33.39 14.49
C MET A 322 -23.08 33.60 14.75
N ALA A 323 -23.40 34.63 15.53
CA ALA A 323 -24.76 35.13 15.67
C ALA A 323 -25.13 35.97 14.43
N PHE A 324 -26.12 35.49 13.69
CA PHE A 324 -26.78 36.17 12.58
C PHE A 324 -27.53 37.41 13.09
N MET A 325 -27.22 38.60 12.55
CA MET A 325 -28.10 39.77 12.64
C MET A 325 -29.03 39.80 11.43
N SER A 326 -30.30 39.45 11.65
CA SER A 326 -31.39 39.64 10.69
C SER A 326 -31.92 41.07 10.76
N ARG A 327 -32.06 41.74 9.61
CA ARG A 327 -32.91 42.93 9.44
C ARG A 327 -34.10 42.59 8.53
N PRO A 328 -35.32 43.03 8.85
CA PRO A 328 -36.48 42.89 7.97
C PRO A 328 -36.71 44.14 7.12
N GLY A 329 -37.24 43.97 5.91
CA GLY A 329 -37.71 45.05 5.03
C GLY A 329 -38.24 44.53 3.69
N PRO A 330 -39.18 45.24 3.03
CA PRO A 330 -40.51 44.69 2.74
C PRO A 330 -40.81 44.44 1.25
N CYS A 331 -41.96 43.79 1.08
CA CYS A 331 -42.68 43.42 -0.14
C CYS A 331 -42.86 44.57 -1.15
N ASP A 332 -42.82 44.26 -2.45
CA ASP A 332 -43.93 44.50 -3.38
C ASP A 332 -43.61 44.07 -4.82
N GLY A 333 -44.66 43.69 -5.56
CA GLY A 333 -44.72 43.84 -7.02
C GLY A 333 -44.60 42.55 -7.84
N GLY A 334 -45.76 41.95 -8.15
CA GLY A 334 -45.86 40.85 -9.11
C GLY A 334 -45.66 41.26 -10.57
N THR A 335 -45.51 40.27 -11.45
CA THR A 335 -46.03 40.27 -12.83
C THR A 335 -46.02 38.84 -13.38
N THR A 336 -47.07 38.58 -14.14
CA THR A 336 -47.60 37.38 -14.80
C THR A 336 -46.76 36.72 -15.91
N MET A 337 -47.07 35.43 -16.11
CA MET A 337 -47.09 34.63 -17.36
C MET A 337 -45.75 34.24 -18.02
N ARG A 338 -45.46 32.92 -18.03
CA ARG A 338 -45.55 32.12 -19.28
C ARG A 338 -45.48 30.61 -19.00
N ALA A 339 -46.40 29.89 -19.65
CA ALA A 339 -46.43 28.44 -19.74
C ALA A 339 -45.25 27.91 -20.57
N GLY A 340 -44.64 26.82 -20.10
CA GLY A 340 -43.68 26.00 -20.84
C GLY A 340 -43.87 24.55 -20.41
N ALA A 341 -44.49 23.77 -21.28
CA ALA A 341 -44.71 22.34 -21.10
C ALA A 341 -43.37 21.60 -21.09
N ALA A 342 -43.12 20.82 -20.05
CA ALA A 342 -42.07 19.81 -20.02
C ALA A 342 -42.73 18.45 -19.76
N THR A 343 -42.64 17.60 -20.78
CA THR A 343 -42.95 16.17 -20.77
C THR A 343 -42.18 15.46 -19.67
N PHE A 344 -42.92 14.84 -18.75
CA PHE A 344 -42.38 14.01 -17.69
C PHE A 344 -42.42 12.55 -18.17
N GLU A 345 -41.26 11.94 -18.35
CA GLU A 345 -41.16 10.51 -18.63
C GLU A 345 -41.46 9.71 -17.36
N HIS A 346 -42.50 8.89 -17.45
CA HIS A 346 -42.90 7.91 -16.45
C HIS A 346 -41.89 6.74 -16.47
N PHE A 347 -40.99 6.67 -15.49
CA PHE A 347 -40.31 5.41 -15.16
C PHE A 347 -41.23 4.59 -14.25
N THR A 348 -41.85 3.56 -14.81
CA THR A 348 -42.53 2.51 -14.04
C THR A 348 -41.49 1.54 -13.50
N ASN A 349 -41.45 1.45 -12.17
CA ASN A 349 -40.65 0.49 -11.43
C ASN A 349 -41.41 -0.85 -11.45
N VAL A 350 -40.95 -1.82 -12.25
CA VAL A 350 -41.48 -3.19 -12.25
C VAL A 350 -40.57 -4.06 -11.39
N SER A 351 -40.95 -4.22 -10.13
CA SER A 351 -40.41 -5.26 -9.25
C SER A 351 -41.15 -6.57 -9.54
N GLY A 352 -40.57 -7.40 -10.41
CA GLY A 352 -41.02 -8.77 -10.65
C GLY A 352 -40.21 -9.76 -9.83
N THR A 353 -40.76 -10.20 -8.69
CA THR A 353 -40.31 -11.42 -8.00
C THR A 353 -41.13 -12.59 -8.52
N GLU A 354 -40.57 -13.38 -9.43
CA GLU A 354 -41.15 -14.68 -9.82
C GLU A 354 -40.36 -15.80 -9.17
N SER A 355 -40.98 -16.35 -8.12
CA SER A 355 -40.67 -17.64 -7.53
C SER A 355 -41.15 -18.76 -8.46
N VAL A 356 -40.23 -19.54 -9.01
CA VAL A 356 -40.54 -20.75 -9.78
C VAL A 356 -40.83 -21.90 -8.82
N SER A 357 -42.11 -22.22 -8.65
CA SER A 357 -42.57 -23.48 -8.05
C SER A 357 -42.57 -24.58 -9.10
N ALA A 358 -41.88 -25.68 -8.80
CA ALA A 358 -41.88 -26.89 -9.61
C ALA A 358 -43.24 -27.61 -9.49
N ALA A 359 -43.94 -27.75 -10.62
CA ALA A 359 -45.08 -28.64 -10.75
C ALA A 359 -44.65 -29.91 -11.51
N SER A 360 -44.84 -31.04 -10.85
CA SER A 360 -44.66 -32.40 -11.37
C SER A 360 -45.75 -32.74 -12.40
N PHE A 361 -45.34 -33.10 -13.62
CA PHE A 361 -46.20 -33.76 -14.60
C PHE A 361 -46.05 -35.28 -14.48
N SER A 362 -47.18 -35.96 -14.29
CA SER A 362 -47.34 -37.40 -14.46
C SER A 362 -47.89 -37.67 -15.85
N ALA A 363 -47.43 -38.75 -16.49
CA ALA A 363 -47.96 -39.31 -17.73
C ALA A 363 -47.62 -40.80 -17.79
N PRO A 364 -48.27 -41.57 -18.67
CA PRO A 364 -49.70 -41.72 -18.92
C PRO A 364 -50.32 -42.91 -18.16
#